data_AF-A0A1W9V0P9-F1
#
_entry.id   AF-A0A1W9V0P9-F1
#
_cell.length_a   1.000
_cell.length_b   1.000
_cell.length_c   1.000
_cell.angle_alpha   90.00
_cell.angle_beta   90.00
_cell.angle_gamma   90.00
#
_symmetry.space_group_name_H-M   'P 1'
#
loop_
_entity.id
_entity.type
_entity.pdbx_description
1 polymer ?
#
loop_
_entity_poly.entity_id
_entity_poly.type
_entity_poly.pdbx_seq_one_letter_code
_entity_poly.pdbx_strand_id
1 'polypeptide(L)'
;MLDAILAVLSASPLIKEFQIEELDKTPEGDFLLKVRCRLLGGQFFQIRIRHTFSFTRYAYQMFTDAPLFRWDNVPHYPQLDNFPHHFHRKQDAPVPSNLIGNPVVDLSQVLKEADLLLSECQNL
;
A
#
# COMPACT_ATOMS: atom_id res chain seq x y z
N MET A 1 -14.06 7.44 1.03
CA MET A 1 -12.86 6.57 0.90
C MET A 1 -11.59 7.29 1.31
N LEU A 2 -11.27 8.45 0.72
CA LEU A 2 -10.08 9.25 1.06
C LEU A 2 -9.90 9.48 2.56
N ASP A 3 -10.90 10.03 3.25
CA ASP A 3 -10.79 10.32 4.70
C ASP A 3 -10.56 9.07 5.54
N ALA A 4 -11.16 7.95 5.14
CA ALA A 4 -10.96 6.67 5.83
C ALA A 4 -9.53 6.14 5.63
N ILE A 5 -8.94 6.32 4.45
CA ILE A 5 -7.52 6.01 4.21
C ILE A 5 -6.65 6.85 5.13
N LEU A 6 -6.87 8.17 5.20
CA LEU A 6 -6.08 9.07 6.05
C LEU A 6 -6.26 8.77 7.55
N ALA A 7 -7.46 8.33 7.95
CA ALA A 7 -7.73 7.88 9.32
C ALA A 7 -6.96 6.60 9.66
N VAL A 8 -6.91 5.62 8.75
CA VAL A 8 -6.10 4.40 8.91
C VAL A 8 -4.62 4.75 9.09
N LEU A 9 -4.10 5.69 8.30
CA LEU A 9 -2.71 6.14 8.43
C LEU A 9 -2.44 6.81 9.76
N SER A 10 -3.32 7.72 10.17
CA SER A 10 -3.21 8.43 11.45
C SER A 10 -3.31 7.51 12.67
N ALA A 11 -4.07 6.41 12.56
CA ALA A 11 -4.27 5.46 13.64
C ALA A 11 -3.21 4.34 13.70
N SER A 12 -2.36 4.22 12.68
CA SER A 12 -1.38 3.14 12.60
C SER A 12 -0.19 3.39 13.53
N PRO A 13 0.13 2.46 14.46
CA PRO A 13 1.30 2.60 15.33
C PRO A 13 2.63 2.47 14.54
N LEU A 14 2.61 1.85 13.36
CA LEU A 14 3.80 1.70 12.52
C LEU A 14 4.23 3.02 11.88
N ILE A 15 3.29 3.95 11.69
CA ILE A 15 3.50 5.23 11.00
C ILE A 15 3.94 6.27 12.02
N LYS A 16 5.13 6.83 11.83
CA LYS A 16 5.65 7.93 12.64
C LYS A 16 5.03 9.27 12.22
N GLU A 17 5.00 9.51 10.92
CA GLU A 17 4.39 10.68 10.29
C GLU A 17 4.10 10.35 8.82
N PHE A 18 3.19 11.11 8.21
CA PHE A 18 2.94 11.00 6.78
C PHE A 18 2.69 12.37 6.14
N GLN A 19 2.98 12.46 4.85
CA GLN A 19 2.77 13.62 4.01
C GLN A 19 2.01 13.21 2.76
N ILE A 20 0.97 13.98 2.42
CA ILE A 20 0.32 13.89 1.12
C ILE A 20 1.25 14.57 0.10
N GLU A 21 1.84 13.78 -0.79
CA GLU A 21 2.70 14.28 -1.88
C GLU A 21 1.88 14.70 -3.10
N GLU A 22 0.71 14.09 -3.30
CA GLU A 22 -0.20 14.40 -4.40
C GLU A 22 -1.64 14.11 -3.97
N LEU A 23 -2.54 15.05 -4.26
CA LEU A 23 -3.97 14.86 -4.11
C LEU A 23 -4.68 15.63 -5.22
N ASP A 24 -5.32 14.90 -6.11
CA ASP A 24 -6.27 15.43 -7.09
C ASP A 24 -7.62 14.76 -6.83
N LYS A 25 -8.68 15.55 -6.72
CA LYS A 25 -10.03 15.05 -6.40
C LYS A 25 -11.09 15.80 -7.19
N THR A 26 -12.07 15.06 -7.64
CA THR A 26 -13.26 15.58 -8.32
C THR A 26 -14.42 15.72 -7.34
N PRO A 27 -15.40 16.60 -7.61
CA PRO A 27 -16.66 16.65 -6.85
C PRO A 27 -17.42 15.32 -6.83
N GLU A 28 -17.27 14.51 -7.88
CA GLU A 28 -17.95 13.22 -8.06
C GLU A 28 -17.32 12.08 -7.23
N GLY A 29 -16.19 12.35 -6.57
CA GLY A 29 -15.52 11.43 -5.66
C GLY A 29 -14.38 10.62 -6.27
N ASP A 30 -14.08 10.79 -7.56
CA ASP A 30 -12.86 10.27 -8.18
C ASP A 30 -11.65 11.01 -7.58
N PHE A 31 -10.57 10.29 -7.31
CA PHE A 31 -9.34 10.89 -6.79
C PHE A 31 -8.08 10.14 -7.19
N LEU A 32 -6.99 10.89 -7.26
CA LEU A 32 -5.61 10.41 -7.23
C LEU A 32 -4.99 10.83 -5.90
N LEU A 33 -4.44 9.87 -5.17
CA LEU A 33 -3.77 10.09 -3.90
C LEU A 33 -2.36 9.49 -3.96
N LYS A 34 -1.37 10.28 -3.56
CA LYS A 34 -0.02 9.81 -3.24
C LYS A 34 0.37 10.26 -1.84
N VAL A 35 0.69 9.30 -0.98
CA VAL A 35 1.15 9.57 0.40
C VAL A 35 2.51 8.94 0.62
N ARG A 36 3.38 9.67 1.29
CA ARG A 36 4.64 9.19 1.87
C ARG A 36 4.50 9.10 3.37
N CYS A 37 4.79 7.95 3.94
CA CYS A 37 4.90 7.74 5.38
C CYS A 37 6.36 7.47 5.73
N ARG A 38 6.80 8.02 6.86
CA ARG A 38 8.00 7.55 7.57
C ARG A 38 7.55 6.52 8.60
N LEU A 39 8.17 5.35 8.60
CA LEU A 39 7.89 4.30 9.57
C LEU A 39 8.75 4.49 10.83
N LEU A 40 8.32 3.94 11.96
CA LEU A 40 9.09 4.01 13.21
C LEU A 40 10.50 3.40 13.07
N GLY A 41 10.66 2.35 12.26
CA GLY A 41 11.93 1.68 12.00
C GLY A 41 12.88 2.42 11.05
N GLY A 42 12.51 3.62 10.57
CA GLY A 42 13.33 4.45 9.67
C GLY A 42 13.13 4.17 8.18
N GLN A 43 12.39 3.13 7.80
CA GLN A 43 11.99 2.86 6.42
C GLN A 43 10.89 3.83 5.97
N PHE A 44 10.64 3.85 4.67
CA PHE A 44 9.53 4.58 4.07
C PHE A 44 8.45 3.64 3.58
N PHE A 45 7.21 4.14 3.63
CA PHE A 45 6.05 3.48 3.04
C PHE A 45 5.33 4.47 2.13
N GLN A 46 5.04 4.06 0.90
CA GLN A 46 4.40 4.90 -0.11
C GLN A 46 3.09 4.28 -0.54
N ILE A 47 2.07 5.12 -0.61
CA ILE A 47 0.74 4.73 -1.04
C ILE A 47 0.44 5.52 -2.31
N ARG A 48 0.01 4.83 -3.35
CA ARG A 48 -0.62 5.43 -4.52
C ARG A 48 -1.97 4.79 -4.71
N ILE A 49 -3.02 5.61 -4.82
CA ILE A 49 -4.38 5.14 -5.10
C ILE A 49 -4.97 6.03 -6.19
N ARG A 50 -5.45 5.41 -7.27
CA ARG A 50 -6.33 6.03 -8.23
C ARG A 50 -7.69 5.37 -8.10
N HIS A 51 -8.66 6.12 -7.60
CA HIS A 51 -10.03 5.67 -7.45
C HIS A 51 -10.92 6.42 -8.43
N THR A 52 -11.75 5.67 -9.13
CA THR A 52 -12.84 6.20 -9.95
C THR A 52 -14.11 5.40 -9.70
N PHE A 53 -15.24 5.88 -10.19
CA PHE A 53 -16.48 5.10 -10.20
C PHE A 53 -16.31 3.69 -10.84
N SER A 54 -15.43 3.58 -11.83
CA SER A 54 -15.29 2.37 -12.66
C SER A 54 -14.22 1.40 -12.16
N PHE A 55 -13.21 1.88 -11.44
CA PHE A 55 -12.14 1.04 -10.94
C PHE A 55 -11.34 1.70 -9.82
N THR A 56 -10.63 0.84 -9.08
CA THR A 56 -9.58 1.25 -8.15
C THR A 56 -8.25 0.62 -8.54
N ARG A 57 -7.21 1.43 -8.68
CA ARG A 57 -5.81 1.00 -8.79
C ARG A 57 -5.05 1.46 -7.57
N TYR A 58 -4.19 0.59 -7.05
CA TYR A 58 -3.35 0.92 -5.91
C TYR A 58 -1.95 0.34 -6.03
N ALA A 59 -1.02 0.96 -5.32
CA ALA A 59 0.28 0.41 -5.01
C ALA A 59 0.70 0.86 -3.60
N TYR A 60 1.12 -0.11 -2.80
CA TYR A 60 1.68 0.07 -1.47
C TYR A 60 3.13 -0.39 -1.52
N GLN A 61 4.08 0.52 -1.36
CA GLN A 61 5.50 0.24 -1.51
C GLN A 61 6.25 0.57 -0.23
N MET A 62 6.91 -0.42 0.34
CA MET A 62 7.89 -0.24 1.41
C MET A 62 9.31 -0.26 0.84
N PHE A 63 10.19 0.63 1.31
CA PHE A 63 11.54 0.80 0.78
C PHE A 63 12.45 1.60 1.74
N THR A 64 13.77 1.47 1.56
CA THR A 64 14.82 2.32 2.17
C THR A 64 15.45 3.17 1.06
N ASP A 65 16.75 3.02 0.83
CA ASP A 65 17.44 3.30 -0.42
C ASP A 65 17.06 2.34 -1.56
N ALA A 66 16.60 1.13 -1.23
CA ALA A 66 16.16 0.11 -2.17
C ALA A 66 14.72 -0.39 -1.89
N PRO A 67 14.00 -0.91 -2.91
CA PRO A 67 12.69 -1.54 -2.72
C PRO A 67 12.77 -2.75 -1.78
N LEU A 68 11.85 -2.84 -0.82
CA LEU A 68 11.77 -3.97 0.11
C LEU A 68 10.55 -4.85 -0.18
N PHE A 69 9.36 -4.25 -0.16
CA PHE A 69 8.10 -4.97 -0.31
C PHE A 69 7.10 -4.13 -1.09
N ARG A 70 6.25 -4.78 -1.88
CA ARG A 70 5.23 -4.08 -2.64
C ARG A 70 3.96 -4.90 -2.77
N TRP A 71 2.82 -4.28 -2.51
CA TRP A 71 1.51 -4.82 -2.84
C TRP A 71 0.89 -3.95 -3.91
N ASP A 72 0.43 -4.52 -5.02
CA ASP A 72 -0.25 -3.75 -6.05
C ASP A 72 -1.29 -4.60 -6.81
N ASN A 73 -2.10 -3.91 -7.62
CA ASN A 73 -3.16 -4.54 -8.41
C ASN A 73 -3.08 -4.20 -9.90
N VAL A 74 -1.89 -3.88 -10.40
CA VAL A 74 -1.70 -3.70 -11.83
C VAL A 74 -1.88 -5.06 -12.52
N PRO A 75 -2.68 -5.17 -13.58
CA PRO A 75 -3.11 -6.46 -14.14
C PRO A 75 -2.01 -7.16 -14.98
N HIS A 76 -0.82 -7.36 -14.41
CA HIS A 76 0.33 -7.96 -15.08
C HIS A 76 0.37 -9.50 -15.00
N TYR A 77 -0.26 -10.11 -14.00
CA TYR A 77 -0.07 -11.52 -13.65
C TYR A 77 -1.38 -12.32 -13.64
N PRO A 78 -2.05 -12.50 -14.79
CA PRO A 78 -3.37 -13.16 -14.90
C PRO A 78 -3.41 -14.60 -14.41
N GLN A 79 -2.26 -15.24 -14.22
CA GLN A 79 -2.12 -16.61 -13.74
C GLN A 79 -2.20 -16.75 -12.21
N LEU A 80 -2.23 -15.65 -11.45
CA LEU A 80 -2.36 -15.69 -10.00
C LEU A 80 -3.82 -15.94 -9.60
N ASP A 81 -4.04 -16.81 -8.62
CA ASP A 81 -5.39 -17.26 -8.20
C ASP A 81 -6.33 -16.12 -7.79
N ASN A 82 -5.78 -15.01 -7.30
CA ASN A 82 -6.47 -13.85 -6.78
C ASN A 82 -6.26 -12.59 -7.66
N PHE A 83 -5.93 -12.79 -8.94
CA PHE A 83 -5.67 -11.71 -9.88
C PHE A 83 -6.72 -10.58 -9.79
N PRO A 84 -6.33 -9.29 -9.78
CA PRO A 84 -5.00 -8.76 -10.11
C PRO A 84 -4.07 -8.52 -8.91
N HIS A 85 -4.46 -8.95 -7.73
CA HIS A 85 -3.79 -8.57 -6.48
C HIS A 85 -2.53 -9.38 -6.26
N HIS A 86 -1.38 -8.72 -6.11
CA HIS A 86 -0.13 -9.45 -5.94
C HIS A 86 0.85 -8.73 -5.03
N PHE A 87 1.81 -9.49 -4.55
CA PHE A 87 2.84 -9.08 -3.63
C PHE A 87 4.23 -9.38 -4.20
N HIS A 88 5.14 -8.42 -4.06
CA HIS A 88 6.55 -8.55 -4.39
C HIS A 88 7.37 -8.48 -3.10
N ARG A 89 8.24 -9.47 -2.90
CA ARG A 89 9.29 -9.47 -1.86
C ARG A 89 10.63 -9.24 -2.55
N LYS A 90 11.26 -8.08 -2.31
CA LYS A 90 12.54 -7.66 -2.92
C LYS A 90 12.58 -7.89 -4.44
N GLN A 91 13.33 -8.89 -4.90
CA GLN A 91 13.56 -9.22 -6.30
C GLN A 91 12.94 -10.57 -6.70
N ASP A 92 12.14 -11.16 -5.82
CA ASP A 92 11.48 -12.43 -6.05
C ASP A 92 10.35 -12.29 -7.08
N ALA A 93 9.91 -13.43 -7.61
CA ALA A 93 8.73 -13.47 -8.46
C ALA A 93 7.48 -13.03 -7.66
N PRO A 94 6.51 -12.35 -8.30
CA PRO A 94 5.28 -11.93 -7.66
C PRO A 94 4.46 -13.14 -7.21
N VAL A 95 3.87 -13.03 -6.03
CA VAL A 95 2.95 -14.04 -5.47
C VAL A 95 1.57 -13.45 -5.26
N PRO A 96 0.51 -14.26 -5.15
CA PRO A 96 -0.81 -13.80 -4.73
C PRO A 96 -0.74 -13.02 -3.41
N SER A 97 -1.47 -11.91 -3.30
CA SER A 97 -1.64 -11.19 -2.04
C SER A 97 -3.00 -11.46 -1.40
N ASN A 98 -3.13 -11.27 -0.09
CA ASN A 98 -4.43 -11.48 0.57
C ASN A 98 -5.38 -10.27 0.45
N LEU A 99 -5.15 -9.38 -0.53
CA LEU A 99 -5.90 -8.14 -0.71
C LEU A 99 -7.16 -8.36 -1.56
N ILE A 100 -8.21 -7.61 -1.26
CA ILE A 100 -9.54 -7.79 -1.86
C ILE A 100 -9.95 -6.66 -2.81
N GLY A 101 -9.11 -5.65 -3.01
CA GLY A 101 -9.42 -4.56 -3.93
C GLY A 101 -10.04 -3.33 -3.28
N ASN A 102 -10.15 -3.30 -1.95
CA ASN A 102 -10.73 -2.19 -1.20
C ASN A 102 -9.66 -1.49 -0.35
N PRO A 103 -9.15 -0.32 -0.77
CA PRO A 103 -8.06 0.35 -0.07
C PRO A 103 -8.31 0.70 1.39
N VAL A 104 -9.56 0.85 1.83
CA VAL A 104 -9.87 1.13 3.24
C VAL A 104 -9.60 -0.10 4.11
N VAL A 105 -9.97 -1.28 3.60
CA VAL A 105 -9.77 -2.57 4.28
C VAL A 105 -8.33 -3.04 4.10
N ASP A 106 -7.88 -3.07 2.84
CA ASP A 106 -6.58 -3.59 2.43
C ASP A 106 -5.42 -2.85 3.12
N LEU A 107 -5.49 -1.52 3.25
CA LEU A 107 -4.39 -0.75 3.84
C LEU A 107 -4.13 -1.13 5.30
N SER A 108 -5.16 -1.40 6.09
CA SER A 108 -5.00 -1.84 7.48
C SER A 108 -4.28 -3.19 7.56
N GLN A 109 -4.58 -4.08 6.62
CA GLN A 109 -3.94 -5.39 6.50
C GLN A 109 -2.49 -5.26 6.02
N VAL A 110 -2.23 -4.45 5.00
CA VAL A 110 -0.88 -4.20 4.49
C VAL A 110 0.02 -3.60 5.58
N LEU A 111 -0.47 -2.67 6.40
CA LEU A 111 0.33 -2.08 7.49
C LEU A 111 0.67 -3.12 8.57
N LYS A 112 -0.26 -4.03 8.90
CA LYS A 112 0.02 -5.14 9.82
C LYS A 112 1.05 -6.12 9.22
N GLU A 113 0.89 -6.46 7.95
CA GLU A 113 1.83 -7.33 7.24
C GLU A 113 3.23 -6.70 7.15
N ALA A 114 3.32 -5.41 6.85
CA ALA A 114 4.58 -4.67 6.82
C ALA A 114 5.30 -4.67 8.18
N ASP A 115 4.55 -4.53 9.29
CA ASP A 115 5.12 -4.59 10.65
C ASP A 115 5.70 -5.98 10.99
N LEU A 116 4.99 -7.04 10.61
CA LEU A 116 5.47 -8.42 10.75
C LEU A 116 6.74 -8.65 9.92
N LEU A 117 6.74 -8.24 8.66
CA LEU A 117 7.89 -8.38 7.75
C LEU A 117 9.12 -7.61 8.24
N LEU A 118 8.93 -6.44 8.85
CA LEU A 118 9.99 -5.68 9.50
C LEU A 118 10.61 -6.43 10.67
N SER A 119 9.75 -7.01 11.51
CA SER A 119 10.15 -7.79 12.67
C SER A 119 10.93 -9.05 12.26
N GLU A 120 10.54 -9.73 11.17
CA GLU A 120 11.31 -10.85 10.60
C GLU A 120 12.71 -10.43 10.16
N CYS A 121 12.84 -9.27 9.50
CA CYS A 121 14.12 -8.80 8.98
C CYS A 121 15.09 -8.30 10.07
N GLN A 122 14.60 -7.93 11.26
CA GLN A 122 15.43 -7.47 12.37
C GLN A 122 15.98 -8.61 13.23
N ASN A 123 15.44 -9.82 13.06
CA ASN A 123 15.84 -11.03 13.80
C ASN A 123 16.78 -11.95 12.98
N LEU A 124 17.32 -11.45 11.88
CA LEU A 124 18.32 -12.11 11.02
C LEU A 124 19.67 -11.40 11.15
#